data_AF-A0A382T3W8-F1
#
_entry.id   AF-A0A382T3W8-F1
#
_cell.length_a   1.000
_cell.length_b   1.000
_cell.length_c   1.000
_cell.angle_alpha   90.00
_cell.angle_beta   90.00
_cell.angle_gamma   90.00
#
_symmetry.space_group_name_H-M   'P 1'
#
loop_
_entity.id
_entity.type
_entity.pdbx_description
1 polymer ?
#
loop_
_entity_poly.entity_id
_entity_poly.type
_entity_poly.pdbx_seq_one_letter_code
_entity_poly.pdbx_strand_id
1 'polypeptide(L)'
;MEQPTKTIRRYRGDRTQDGAEVWVDGTPLPSRTDLKKISRDGLFEWSYEGAEPTQLALAMLANHLQDDTNALFLHETFMKRVVAY
;
A
#
# COMPACT_ATOMS: atom_id res chain seq x y z
N MET A 1 27.22 -16.40 9.49
CA MET A 1 25.87 -16.47 8.90
C MET A 1 25.55 -15.09 8.38
N GLU A 2 25.56 -14.91 7.06
CA GLU A 2 25.14 -13.64 6.43
C GLU A 2 23.64 -13.47 6.71
N GLN A 3 23.25 -12.43 7.46
CA GLN A 3 21.84 -12.11 7.63
C GLN A 3 21.30 -11.66 6.26
N PRO A 4 20.15 -12.17 5.78
CA PRO A 4 19.60 -11.71 4.52
C PRO A 4 19.38 -10.19 4.62
N THR A 5 19.97 -9.45 3.69
CA THR A 5 19.82 -7.99 3.65
C THR A 5 18.34 -7.69 3.45
N LYS A 6 17.69 -7.05 4.41
CA LYS A 6 16.29 -6.62 4.27
C LYS A 6 16.20 -5.71 3.05
N THR A 7 15.57 -6.18 1.98
CA THR A 7 15.41 -5.39 0.76
C THR A 7 14.58 -4.15 1.07
N ILE A 8 15.21 -2.98 0.95
CA ILE A 8 14.52 -1.69 1.03
C ILE A 8 13.70 -1.53 -0.24
N ARG A 9 12.40 -1.34 -0.10
CA ARG A 9 11.50 -0.98 -1.21
C ARG A 9 11.24 0.51 -1.19
N ARG A 10 11.35 1.18 -2.33
CA ARG A 10 11.01 2.61 -2.45
C ARG A 10 9.64 2.77 -3.07
N TYR A 11 8.73 3.38 -2.31
CA TYR A 11 7.42 3.76 -2.79
C TYR A 11 7.44 5.23 -3.19
N ARG A 12 6.94 5.53 -4.39
CA ARG A 12 6.74 6.90 -4.90
C ARG A 12 5.26 7.07 -5.16
N GLY A 13 4.65 8.11 -4.60
CA GLY A 13 3.30 8.55 -4.94
C GLY A 13 3.34 9.77 -5.85
N ASP A 14 2.37 9.88 -6.75
CA ASP A 14 2.15 11.06 -7.59
C ASP A 14 0.65 11.34 -7.70
N ARG A 15 0.27 12.63 -7.80
CA ARG A 15 -1.13 13.03 -8.02
C ARG A 15 -1.31 13.34 -9.49
N THR A 16 -2.07 12.50 -10.18
CA THR A 16 -2.36 12.61 -11.61
C THR A 16 -3.79 13.11 -11.83
N GLN A 17 -4.20 13.29 -13.10
CA GLN A 17 -5.60 13.60 -13.41
C GLN A 17 -6.56 12.47 -13.06
N ASP A 18 -6.06 11.23 -13.02
CA ASP A 18 -6.83 10.02 -12.73
C ASP A 18 -6.87 9.70 -11.22
N GLY A 19 -6.20 10.51 -10.40
CA GLY A 19 -6.15 10.39 -8.95
C GLY A 19 -4.73 10.13 -8.43
N ALA A 20 -4.64 9.52 -7.25
CA ALA A 20 -3.36 9.19 -6.64
C ALA A 20 -2.83 7.87 -7.21
N GLU A 21 -1.63 7.90 -7.78
CA GLU A 21 -0.93 6.74 -8.33
C GLU A 21 0.34 6.45 -7.51
N VAL A 22 0.67 5.17 -7.34
CA VAL A 22 1.81 4.74 -6.53
C VAL A 22 2.62 3.70 -7.28
N TRP A 23 3.95 3.84 -7.23
CA TRP A 23 4.92 2.90 -7.78
C TRP A 23 5.80 2.36 -6.67
N VAL A 24 6.22 1.09 -6.80
CA VAL A 24 7.27 0.48 -6.01
C VAL A 24 8.45 0.14 -6.92
N ASP A 25 9.61 0.70 -6.62
CA ASP A 25 10.85 0.49 -7.37
C ASP A 25 10.67 0.68 -8.90
N GLY A 26 9.89 1.70 -9.28
CA GLY A 26 9.63 2.08 -10.68
C GLY A 26 8.48 1.33 -11.36
N THR A 27 7.87 0.34 -10.72
CA THR A 27 6.73 -0.43 -11.26
C THR A 27 5.43 0.00 -10.58
N PRO A 28 4.28 0.12 -11.27
CA PRO A 28 3.01 0.42 -10.63
C PRO A 28 2.69 -0.54 -9.49
N LEU A 29 2.30 -0.02 -8.33
CA LEU A 29 1.91 -0.81 -7.18
C LEU A 29 0.53 -1.43 -7.45
N PRO A 30 0.39 -2.77 -7.46
CA PRO A 30 -0.92 -3.39 -7.62
C PRO A 30 -1.84 -3.01 -6.46
N SER A 31 -3.08 -2.61 -6.75
CA SER A 31 -4.08 -2.20 -5.74
C SER A 31 -4.44 -3.29 -4.73
N ARG A 32 -4.14 -4.55 -5.07
CA ARG A 32 -4.48 -5.75 -4.31
C ARG A 32 -5.97 -5.90 -4.00
N THR A 33 -6.84 -5.46 -4.92
CA THR A 33 -8.29 -5.71 -4.82
C THR A 33 -8.65 -7.20 -4.90
N ASP A 34 -7.72 -8.05 -5.37
CA ASP A 34 -7.80 -9.52 -5.28
C ASP A 34 -7.80 -10.02 -3.82
N LEU A 35 -7.13 -9.31 -2.91
CA LEU A 35 -7.16 -9.64 -1.48
C LEU A 35 -8.41 -9.10 -0.80
N LYS A 36 -8.69 -7.81 -1.00
CA LYS A 36 -9.86 -7.14 -0.46
C LYS A 36 -10.10 -5.85 -1.23
N LYS A 37 -11.32 -5.69 -1.76
CA LYS A 37 -11.79 -4.43 -2.34
C LYS A 37 -12.30 -3.53 -1.21
N ILE A 38 -11.53 -2.50 -0.87
CA ILE A 38 -11.81 -1.53 0.20
C ILE A 38 -12.26 -0.21 -0.40
N SER A 39 -11.52 0.30 -1.39
CA SER A 39 -11.86 1.52 -2.12
C SER A 39 -12.62 1.26 -3.41
N ARG A 40 -13.25 2.30 -3.95
CA ARG A 40 -13.85 2.25 -5.29
C ARG A 40 -12.75 2.01 -6.31
N ASP A 41 -12.89 0.91 -7.05
CA ASP A 41 -12.01 0.50 -8.15
C ASP A 41 -10.51 0.45 -7.82
N GLY A 42 -10.18 0.27 -6.53
CA GLY A 42 -8.80 0.14 -6.06
C GLY A 42 -8.03 1.46 -6.01
N LEU A 43 -8.74 2.60 -6.06
CA LEU A 43 -8.15 3.94 -5.92
C LEU A 43 -7.33 4.06 -4.64
N PHE A 44 -6.22 4.77 -4.74
CA PHE A 44 -5.36 5.15 -3.63
C PHE A 44 -5.54 6.62 -3.27
N GLU A 45 -5.27 6.94 -2.02
CA GLU A 45 -5.01 8.29 -1.52
C GLU A 45 -4.09 8.19 -0.29
N TRP A 46 -3.64 9.33 0.21
CA TRP A 46 -2.92 9.45 1.48
C TRP A 46 -3.25 10.78 2.14
N SER A 47 -2.69 11.07 3.33
CA SER A 47 -2.92 12.29 4.14
C SER A 47 -4.30 12.42 4.83
N TYR A 48 -5.10 11.36 4.85
CA TYR A 48 -6.32 11.26 5.66
C TYR A 48 -6.65 9.81 6.01
N GLU A 49 -7.58 9.59 6.95
CA GLU A 49 -8.14 8.27 7.24
C GLU A 49 -9.36 8.00 6.35
N GLY A 50 -9.36 6.89 5.61
CA GLY A 50 -10.48 6.54 4.73
C GLY A 50 -10.26 5.28 3.92
N ALA A 51 -11.19 4.98 3.01
CA ALA A 51 -11.17 3.75 2.23
C ALA A 51 -9.98 3.68 1.25
N GLU A 52 -9.72 4.77 0.53
CA GLU A 52 -8.63 4.88 -0.46
C GLU A 52 -7.24 4.82 0.20
N PRO A 53 -6.96 5.55 1.30
CA PRO A 53 -5.74 5.35 2.10
C PRO A 53 -5.60 3.95 2.69
N THR A 54 -6.72 3.31 3.06
CA THR A 54 -6.71 1.93 3.56
C THR A 54 -6.37 0.93 2.45
N GLN A 55 -6.85 1.16 1.22
CA GLN A 55 -6.45 0.34 0.06
C GLN A 55 -4.95 0.47 -0.24
N LEU A 56 -4.41 1.69 -0.17
CA LEU A 56 -2.97 1.92 -0.32
C LEU A 56 -2.17 1.19 0.76
N ALA A 57 -2.60 1.28 2.02
CA ALA A 57 -1.97 0.56 3.13
C ALA A 57 -1.92 -0.96 2.92
N LEU A 58 -3.03 -1.56 2.46
CA LEU A 58 -3.09 -2.99 2.15
C LEU A 58 -2.10 -3.36 1.04
N ALA A 59 -2.09 -2.59 -0.06
CA ALA A 59 -1.22 -2.82 -1.20
C ALA A 59 0.27 -2.74 -0.81
N MET A 60 0.66 -1.72 -0.04
CA MET A 60 2.03 -1.55 0.45
C MET A 60 2.46 -2.70 1.35
N LEU A 61 1.62 -3.12 2.30
CA LEU A 61 1.94 -4.22 3.21
C LEU A 61 2.04 -5.56 2.48
N ALA A 62 1.11 -5.84 1.57
CA ALA A 62 1.13 -7.09 0.83
C ALA A 62 2.38 -7.19 -0.05
N ASN A 63 2.78 -6.08 -0.69
CA ASN A 63 4.03 -6.02 -1.43
C ASN A 63 5.27 -6.11 -0.51
N HIS A 64 5.26 -5.42 0.65
CA HIS A 64 6.42 -5.35 1.54
C HIS A 64 6.67 -6.66 2.29
N LEU A 65 5.61 -7.26 2.82
CA LEU A 65 5.68 -8.46 3.66
C LEU A 65 5.74 -9.74 2.83
N GLN A 66 5.21 -9.72 1.60
CA GLN A 66 4.96 -10.92 0.79
C GLN A 66 4.15 -11.97 1.57
N ASP A 67 3.25 -11.49 2.43
CA ASP A 67 2.38 -12.27 3.29
C ASP A 67 1.02 -11.58 3.34
N ASP A 68 0.08 -12.14 2.59
CA ASP A 68 -1.25 -11.57 2.43
C ASP A 68 -2.08 -11.65 3.73
N THR A 69 -1.80 -12.63 4.59
CA THR A 69 -2.49 -12.78 5.89
C THR A 69 -2.08 -11.65 6.83
N ASN A 70 -0.77 -11.41 6.95
CA ASN A 70 -0.27 -10.31 7.77
C ASN A 70 -0.64 -8.94 7.19
N ALA A 71 -0.70 -8.79 5.86
CA ALA A 71 -1.17 -7.56 5.23
C ALA A 71 -2.64 -7.26 5.59
N LEU A 72 -3.53 -8.26 5.49
CA LEU A 72 -4.93 -8.13 5.90
C LEU A 72 -5.09 -7.86 7.39
N PHE A 73 -4.22 -8.41 8.24
CA PHE A 73 -4.27 -8.15 9.67
C PHE A 73 -3.82 -6.72 10.03
N LEU A 74 -2.81 -6.17 9.34
CA LEU A 74 -2.14 -4.94 9.74
C LEU A 74 -2.63 -3.67 9.01
N HIS A 75 -3.31 -3.79 7.87
CA HIS A 75 -3.60 -2.67 6.96
C HIS A 75 -4.31 -1.47 7.62
N GLU A 76 -5.32 -1.68 8.47
CA GLU A 76 -6.01 -0.56 9.11
C GLU A 76 -5.11 0.22 10.08
N THR A 77 -4.29 -0.50 10.86
CA THR A 77 -3.34 0.15 11.79
C THR A 77 -2.22 0.85 11.04
N PHE A 78 -1.73 0.25 9.96
CA PHE A 78 -0.71 0.85 9.11
C PHE A 78 -1.23 2.10 8.40
N MET A 79 -2.47 2.07 7.90
CA MET A 79 -3.15 3.24 7.32
C MET A 79 -3.13 4.40 8.32
N LYS A 80 -3.64 4.18 9.54
CA LYS A 80 -3.71 5.22 10.57
C LYS A 80 -2.36 5.76 11.00
N ARG A 81 -1.30 4.93 11.01
CA ARG A 81 0.00 5.35 11.54
C ARG A 81 0.98 5.89 10.50
N VAL A 82 0.80 5.54 9.24
CA VAL A 82 1.80 5.78 8.19
C VAL A 82 1.21 6.43 6.94
N VAL A 83 -0.02 6.07 6.54
CA VAL A 83 -0.59 6.56 5.27
C VAL A 83 -1.43 7.82 5.48
N ALA A 84 -2.11 7.92 6.63
CA ALA A 84 -2.99 9.04 6.95
C ALA A 84 -2.27 10.35 7.32
N TYR A 85 -0.96 10.31 7.57
CA TYR A 85 -0.17 11.45 8.08
C TYR A 85 1.10 11.67 7.26
#